data_AF-A0A382IYB1-F1
#
_entry.id   AF-A0A382IYB1-F1
#
_cell.length_a   1.000
_cell.length_b   1.000
_cell.length_c   1.000
_cell.angle_alpha   90.00
_cell.angle_beta   90.00
_cell.angle_gamma   90.00
#
_symmetry.space_group_name_H-M   'P 1'
#
loop_
_entity.id
_entity.type
_entity.pdbx_description
1 polymer ?
#
loop_
_entity_poly.entity_id
_entity_poly.type
_entity_poly.pdbx_seq_one_letter_code
_entity_poly.pdbx_strand_id
1 'polypeptide(L)'
;LWENLADPIITGREELGFSKIYCELPEISVLHDSASSQASWLGFKFLDINVSNLKQRTEPSLPAEIDGQLHYKYMPRTGEWGTADSQYAVITPTGKSKAVVQEDLVGDGSLCWTPARWEDLPTFYQAVNAFAELEIKEFLGGSLTRSVGGSDISEQRILY
;
A
#
# COMPACT_ATOMS: atom_id res chain seq x y z
N LEU A 1 -0.15 0.78 -5.16
CA LEU A 1 -0.75 -0.09 -4.11
C LEU A 1 -0.93 -1.48 -4.71
N TRP A 2 -0.72 -2.52 -3.92
CA TRP A 2 -1.12 -3.88 -4.30
C TRP A 2 -2.27 -4.36 -3.42
N GLU A 3 -3.21 -5.10 -4.00
CA GLU A 3 -4.36 -5.71 -3.32
C GLU A 3 -4.60 -7.12 -3.89
N ASN A 4 -5.32 -7.97 -3.16
CA ASN A 4 -5.54 -9.38 -3.52
C ASN A 4 -6.98 -9.70 -3.98
N LEU A 5 -7.82 -8.68 -4.21
CA LEU A 5 -9.20 -8.82 -4.69
C LEU A 5 -9.49 -7.83 -5.83
N ALA A 6 -10.23 -8.27 -6.84
CA ALA A 6 -10.55 -7.45 -8.01
C ALA A 6 -11.50 -6.28 -7.67
N ASP A 7 -12.52 -6.53 -6.85
CA ASP A 7 -13.54 -5.55 -6.48
C ASP A 7 -12.95 -4.23 -5.92
N PRO A 8 -12.07 -4.25 -4.90
CA PRO A 8 -11.46 -3.02 -4.39
C PRO A 8 -10.41 -2.43 -5.36
N ILE A 9 -9.80 -3.24 -6.23
CA ILE A 9 -8.87 -2.76 -7.26
C ILE A 9 -9.63 -1.94 -8.31
N ILE A 10 -10.70 -2.49 -8.87
CA ILE A 10 -11.48 -1.88 -9.94
C ILE A 10 -12.11 -0.58 -9.44
N THR A 11 -12.90 -0.65 -8.37
CA THR A 11 -13.54 0.53 -7.77
C THR A 11 -12.52 1.58 -7.34
N GLY A 12 -11.42 1.17 -6.68
CA GLY A 12 -10.36 2.08 -6.28
C GLY A 12 -9.70 2.81 -7.46
N ARG A 13 -9.49 2.14 -8.59
CA ARG A 13 -8.91 2.76 -9.80
C ARG A 13 -9.92 3.63 -10.54
N GLU A 14 -11.09 3.08 -10.82
CA GLU A 14 -12.07 3.64 -11.75
C GLU A 14 -12.97 4.70 -11.13
N GLU A 15 -13.27 4.60 -9.84
CA GLU A 15 -14.06 5.61 -9.14
C GLU A 15 -13.12 6.61 -8.46
N LEU A 16 -12.12 6.10 -7.74
CA LEU A 16 -11.36 6.90 -6.79
C LEU A 16 -9.97 7.33 -7.27
N GLY A 17 -9.42 6.76 -8.34
CA GLY A 17 -8.11 7.14 -8.90
C GLY A 17 -6.89 6.53 -8.22
N PHE A 18 -7.04 5.54 -7.35
CA PHE A 18 -5.93 4.83 -6.71
C PHE A 18 -5.17 3.98 -7.74
N SER A 19 -3.83 3.98 -7.67
CA SER A 19 -2.97 3.15 -8.53
C SER A 19 -2.82 1.73 -7.95
N LYS A 20 -3.89 0.92 -8.08
CA LYS A 20 -3.95 -0.45 -7.54
C LYS A 20 -3.56 -1.50 -8.59
N ILE A 21 -2.87 -2.55 -8.16
CA ILE A 21 -2.43 -3.70 -8.96
C ILE A 21 -2.72 -4.98 -8.16
N TYR A 22 -3.10 -6.06 -8.83
CA TYR A 22 -3.31 -7.34 -8.17
C TYR A 22 -1.99 -7.99 -7.75
N CYS A 23 -1.93 -8.55 -6.55
CA CYS A 23 -0.97 -9.57 -6.17
C CYS A 23 -1.53 -10.51 -5.09
N GLU A 24 -0.85 -11.62 -4.85
CA GLU A 24 -1.12 -12.52 -3.73
C GLU A 24 -0.56 -11.90 -2.45
N LEU A 25 -1.45 -11.64 -1.49
CA LEU A 25 -1.15 -11.13 -0.16
C LEU A 25 -1.75 -12.10 0.87
N PRO A 26 -0.96 -13.05 1.39
CA PRO A 26 -1.41 -13.94 2.46
C PRO A 26 -1.64 -13.15 3.76
N GLU A 27 -2.38 -13.77 4.69
CA GLU A 27 -2.57 -13.21 6.03
C GLU A 27 -1.22 -12.98 6.73
N ILE A 28 -1.17 -11.96 7.59
CA ILE A 28 0.01 -11.64 8.38
C ILE A 28 0.31 -12.82 9.32
N SER A 29 1.50 -13.39 9.19
CA SER A 29 1.99 -14.43 10.08
C SER A 29 2.60 -13.79 11.33
N VAL A 30 2.00 -14.06 12.49
CA VAL A 30 2.49 -13.58 13.79
C VAL A 30 3.04 -14.76 14.59
N LEU A 31 4.30 -14.66 15.00
CA LEU A 31 5.00 -15.67 15.79
C LEU A 31 5.81 -14.99 16.89
N HIS A 32 5.47 -15.26 18.16
CA HIS A 32 6.06 -14.59 19.33
C HIS A 32 5.98 -13.06 19.25
N ASP A 33 7.12 -12.39 19.27
CA ASP A 33 7.30 -10.95 19.17
C ASP A 33 7.62 -10.50 17.74
N SER A 34 7.26 -11.30 16.74
CA SER A 34 7.53 -11.00 15.33
C SER A 34 6.29 -11.16 14.46
N ALA A 35 6.13 -10.27 13.49
CA ALA A 35 5.10 -10.32 12.46
C ALA A 35 5.75 -10.24 11.07
N SER A 36 5.19 -10.97 10.11
CA SER A 36 5.69 -11.00 8.74
C SER A 36 4.57 -11.10 7.73
N SER A 37 4.80 -10.53 6.55
CA SER A 37 3.94 -10.64 5.39
C SER A 37 4.81 -10.60 4.12
N GLN A 38 4.22 -11.00 3.01
CA GLN A 38 4.89 -11.03 1.72
C GLN A 38 3.91 -10.63 0.62
N ALA A 39 4.45 -10.25 -0.53
CA ALA A 39 3.68 -10.08 -1.77
C ALA A 39 4.28 -10.94 -2.88
N SER A 40 3.42 -11.67 -3.58
CA SER A 40 3.81 -12.51 -4.71
C SER A 40 2.84 -12.40 -5.89
N TRP A 41 3.27 -12.83 -7.06
CA TRP A 41 2.38 -13.00 -8.21
C TRP A 41 2.73 -14.30 -8.92
N LEU A 42 1.74 -15.19 -9.03
CA LEU A 42 1.91 -16.53 -9.59
C LEU A 42 3.11 -17.27 -9.00
N GLY A 43 3.30 -17.15 -7.68
CA GLY A 43 4.40 -17.79 -6.95
C GLY A 43 5.75 -17.07 -7.00
N PHE A 44 5.90 -16.00 -7.79
CA PHE A 44 7.09 -15.14 -7.71
C PHE A 44 6.94 -14.13 -6.58
N LYS A 45 7.69 -14.32 -5.49
CA LYS A 45 7.72 -13.40 -4.36
C LYS A 45 8.63 -12.21 -4.67
N PHE A 46 8.05 -11.01 -4.63
CA PHE A 46 8.78 -9.78 -4.96
C PHE A 46 8.99 -8.83 -3.77
N LEU A 47 8.30 -9.07 -2.66
CA LEU A 47 8.43 -8.28 -1.44
C LEU A 47 8.26 -9.15 -0.20
N ASP A 48 9.18 -8.98 0.75
CA ASP A 48 9.09 -9.48 2.13
C ASP A 48 9.05 -8.28 3.08
N ILE A 49 8.17 -8.32 4.09
CA ILE A 49 8.09 -7.32 5.17
C ILE A 49 8.10 -8.05 6.51
N ASN A 50 8.90 -7.57 7.44
CA ASN A 50 8.98 -8.09 8.80
C ASN A 50 9.00 -6.96 9.83
N VAL A 51 8.38 -7.22 10.98
CA VAL A 51 8.57 -6.42 12.20
C VAL A 51 8.92 -7.37 13.33
N SER A 52 10.09 -7.20 13.93
CA SER A 52 10.56 -8.00 15.07
C SER A 52 10.53 -7.19 16.37
N ASN A 53 10.76 -7.85 17.51
CA ASN A 53 10.81 -7.22 18.83
C ASN A 53 9.54 -6.42 19.17
N LEU A 54 8.38 -6.93 18.73
CA LEU A 54 7.07 -6.31 18.95
C LEU A 54 6.78 -6.18 20.44
N LYS A 55 6.46 -4.96 20.84
CA LYS A 55 6.04 -4.60 22.19
C LYS A 55 4.91 -3.58 22.13
N GLN A 56 4.11 -3.55 23.20
CA GLN A 56 3.03 -2.58 23.31
C GLN A 56 3.57 -1.15 23.25
N ARG A 57 2.92 -0.31 22.45
CA ARG A 57 3.24 1.12 22.42
C ARG A 57 2.87 1.75 23.76
N THR A 58 3.86 2.32 24.46
CA THR A 58 3.66 3.04 25.73
C THR A 58 3.53 4.55 25.56
N GLU A 59 4.16 5.12 24.53
CA GLU A 59 4.09 6.55 24.24
C GLU A 59 3.11 6.83 23.10
N PRO A 60 2.19 7.81 23.25
CA PRO A 60 1.26 8.15 22.19
C PRO A 60 2.03 8.60 20.95
N SER A 61 1.67 8.08 19.77
CA SER A 61 2.19 8.62 18.51
C SER A 61 1.66 10.04 18.33
N LEU A 62 2.55 11.02 18.14
CA LEU A 62 2.12 12.34 17.69
C LEU A 62 1.59 12.19 16.26
N PRO A 63 0.30 12.50 16.00
CA PRO A 63 -0.21 12.47 14.63
C PRO A 63 0.51 13.55 13.84
N ALA A 64 1.11 13.18 12.70
CA ALA A 64 1.55 14.18 11.73
C ALA A 64 0.30 14.89 11.17
N GLU A 65 0.35 16.22 11.08
CA GLU A 65 -0.68 16.97 10.36
C GLU A 65 -0.55 16.66 8.86
N ILE A 66 -1.41 15.75 8.38
CA ILE A 66 -1.46 15.31 6.99
C ILE A 66 -2.84 15.67 6.44
N ASP A 67 -2.90 16.42 5.35
CA ASP A 67 -4.17 16.85 4.74
C ASP A 67 -4.96 15.71 4.07
N GLY A 68 -4.26 14.66 3.62
CA GLY A 68 -4.86 13.50 3.00
C GLY A 68 -3.87 12.67 2.17
N GLN A 69 -4.41 11.69 1.45
CA GLN A 69 -3.66 10.86 0.51
C GLN A 69 -3.92 11.32 -0.92
N LEU A 70 -2.85 11.52 -1.69
CA LEU A 70 -2.93 11.93 -3.08
C LEU A 70 -2.83 10.73 -4.02
N HIS A 71 -3.69 10.72 -5.03
CA HIS A 71 -3.58 9.80 -6.16
C HIS A 71 -3.74 10.53 -7.48
N TYR A 72 -3.34 9.87 -8.56
CA TYR A 72 -3.50 10.38 -9.91
C TYR A 72 -4.31 9.40 -10.74
N LYS A 73 -5.51 9.82 -11.14
CA LYS A 73 -6.35 9.01 -12.02
C LYS A 73 -5.84 9.18 -13.45
N TYR A 74 -5.69 8.07 -14.15
CA TYR A 74 -5.36 8.07 -15.57
C TYR A 74 -6.09 6.93 -16.27
N MET A 75 -6.93 7.28 -17.25
CA MET A 75 -7.60 6.35 -18.15
C MET A 75 -7.12 6.61 -19.58
N PRO A 76 -6.42 5.67 -20.24
CA PRO A 76 -5.91 5.86 -21.59
C PRO A 76 -7.05 5.88 -22.62
N ARG A 77 -6.90 6.71 -23.66
CA ARG A 77 -7.78 6.71 -24.82
C ARG A 77 -7.55 5.46 -25.67
N THR A 78 -8.64 4.80 -26.04
CA THR A 78 -8.57 3.61 -26.90
C THR A 78 -8.05 3.99 -28.29
N GLY A 79 -6.98 3.31 -28.73
CA GLY A 79 -6.40 3.49 -30.07
C GLY A 79 -5.44 4.67 -30.23
N GLU A 80 -5.26 5.50 -29.19
CA GLU A 80 -4.39 6.67 -29.25
C GLU A 80 -3.40 6.66 -28.07
N TRP A 81 -2.20 6.14 -28.32
CA TRP A 81 -1.20 5.92 -27.28
C TRP A 81 -0.72 7.24 -26.67
N GLY A 82 -0.64 7.27 -25.33
CA GLY A 82 -0.19 8.44 -24.57
C GLY A 82 -1.28 9.48 -24.32
N THR A 83 -2.43 9.40 -24.98
CA THR A 83 -3.52 10.36 -24.78
C THR A 83 -4.53 9.80 -23.78
N ALA A 84 -4.97 10.62 -22.81
CA ALA A 84 -5.93 10.21 -21.78
C ALA A 84 -7.37 10.52 -22.18
N ASP A 85 -8.30 9.61 -21.86
CA ASP A 85 -9.74 9.90 -21.79
C ASP A 85 -10.12 10.64 -20.50
N SER A 86 -9.40 10.39 -19.42
CA SER A 86 -9.53 11.13 -18.17
C SER A 86 -8.21 11.12 -17.43
N GLN A 87 -7.75 12.29 -16.98
CA GLN A 87 -6.60 12.40 -16.11
C GLN A 87 -6.74 13.58 -15.15
N TYR A 88 -6.51 13.35 -13.86
CA TYR A 88 -6.59 14.39 -12.83
C TYR A 88 -6.04 13.90 -11.49
N ALA A 89 -5.55 14.84 -10.68
CA ALA A 89 -5.17 14.57 -9.30
C ALA A 89 -6.42 14.50 -8.42
N VAL A 90 -6.41 13.55 -7.49
CA VAL A 90 -7.48 13.34 -6.51
C VAL A 90 -6.88 13.25 -5.11
N ILE A 91 -7.66 13.64 -4.10
CA ILE A 91 -7.28 13.55 -2.70
C ILE A 91 -8.34 12.79 -1.91
N THR A 92 -7.88 11.90 -1.02
CA THR A 92 -8.65 11.35 0.10
C THR A 92 -8.31 12.17 1.34
N PRO A 93 -9.15 13.12 1.79
CA PRO A 93 -8.86 13.95 2.95
C PRO A 93 -8.72 13.14 4.24
N THR A 94 -7.88 13.62 5.16
CA THR A 94 -7.84 13.10 6.54
C THR A 94 -9.08 13.58 7.31
N GLY A 95 -9.65 12.76 8.20
CA GLY A 95 -10.61 13.23 9.23
C GLY A 95 -11.92 12.47 9.38
N LYS A 96 -12.29 11.55 8.47
CA LYS A 96 -13.54 10.76 8.57
C LYS A 96 -13.39 9.28 8.93
N SER A 97 -12.22 8.86 9.43
CA SER A 97 -12.05 7.47 9.86
C SER A 97 -12.83 7.19 11.14
N LYS A 98 -13.68 6.14 11.13
CA LYS A 98 -14.30 5.57 12.34
C LYS A 98 -13.49 4.40 12.91
N ALA A 99 -12.22 4.28 12.53
CA ALA A 99 -11.37 3.18 12.98
C ALA A 99 -11.14 3.27 14.50
N VAL A 100 -11.35 2.16 15.19
CA VAL A 100 -11.02 1.96 16.60
C VAL A 100 -9.83 1.02 16.68
N VAL A 101 -8.72 1.50 17.24
CA VAL A 101 -7.51 0.70 17.46
C VAL A 101 -7.76 -0.28 18.60
N GLN A 102 -7.57 -1.57 18.34
CA GLN A 102 -7.70 -2.66 19.31
C GLN A 102 -6.34 -3.10 19.86
N GLU A 103 -5.30 -3.03 19.03
CA GLU A 103 -3.93 -3.40 19.36
C GLU A 103 -2.98 -2.48 18.62
N ASP A 104 -1.93 -2.02 19.31
CA ASP A 104 -0.88 -1.19 18.74
C ASP A 104 0.48 -1.61 19.30
N LEU A 105 1.24 -2.30 18.46
CA LEU A 105 2.57 -2.82 18.75
C LEU A 105 3.61 -2.08 17.90
N VAL A 106 4.76 -1.82 18.49
CA VAL A 106 5.93 -1.23 17.84
C VAL A 106 7.11 -2.18 17.94
N GLY A 107 8.00 -2.13 16.95
CA GLY A 107 9.18 -2.98 16.88
C GLY A 107 10.15 -2.49 15.82
N ASP A 108 11.09 -3.37 15.45
CA ASP A 108 12.11 -3.08 14.44
C ASP A 108 11.60 -3.58 13.08
N GLY A 109 11.38 -2.64 12.16
CA GLY A 109 10.87 -2.93 10.82
C GLY A 109 12.00 -3.28 9.86
N SER A 110 11.72 -4.19 8.94
CA SER A 110 12.58 -4.46 7.78
C SER A 110 11.72 -4.83 6.57
N LEU A 111 12.26 -4.57 5.38
CA LEU A 111 11.67 -5.04 4.12
C LEU A 111 12.77 -5.44 3.15
N CYS A 112 12.45 -6.35 2.25
CA CYS A 112 13.34 -6.79 1.18
C CYS A 112 12.57 -6.88 -0.14
N TRP A 113 13.07 -6.21 -1.17
CA TRP A 113 12.57 -6.35 -2.53
C TRP A 113 13.37 -7.43 -3.27
N THR A 114 12.68 -8.26 -4.03
CA THR A 114 13.30 -9.18 -4.99
C THR A 114 13.09 -8.63 -6.40
N PRO A 115 14.14 -8.12 -7.08
CA PRO A 115 14.04 -7.65 -8.45
C PRO A 115 13.50 -8.74 -9.38
N ALA A 116 12.63 -8.35 -10.30
CA ALA A 116 11.97 -9.24 -11.22
C ALA A 116 12.47 -9.04 -12.65
N ARG A 117 12.55 -10.14 -13.40
CA ARG A 117 12.62 -10.08 -14.86
C ARG A 117 11.22 -9.92 -15.42
N TRP A 118 11.13 -9.64 -16.71
CA TRP A 118 9.85 -9.57 -17.40
C TRP A 118 9.07 -10.90 -17.29
N GLU A 119 9.74 -12.04 -17.38
CA GLU A 119 9.11 -13.36 -17.29
C GLU A 119 8.55 -13.67 -15.90
N ASP A 120 9.12 -13.04 -14.85
CA ASP A 120 8.70 -13.24 -13.47
C ASP A 120 7.47 -12.35 -13.14
N LEU A 121 7.44 -11.10 -13.65
CA LEU A 121 6.34 -10.13 -13.45
C LEU A 121 5.99 -9.34 -14.73
N PRO A 122 5.33 -9.96 -15.72
CA PRO A 122 5.20 -9.39 -17.08
C PRO A 122 4.50 -8.04 -17.19
N THR A 123 3.64 -7.71 -16.23
CA THR A 123 2.77 -6.52 -16.27
C THR A 123 3.26 -5.39 -15.37
N PHE A 124 4.14 -5.66 -14.40
CA PHE A 124 4.57 -4.64 -13.41
C PHE A 124 6.01 -4.83 -12.85
N TYR A 125 6.88 -5.64 -13.47
CA TYR A 125 8.28 -5.77 -13.05
C TYR A 125 9.00 -4.41 -12.94
N GLN A 126 8.69 -3.47 -13.84
CA GLN A 126 9.26 -2.13 -13.83
C GLN A 126 8.93 -1.34 -12.55
N ALA A 127 7.74 -1.55 -11.98
CA ALA A 127 7.35 -0.89 -10.73
C ALA A 127 8.12 -1.51 -9.55
N VAL A 128 8.19 -2.84 -9.49
CA VAL A 128 8.94 -3.57 -8.45
C VAL A 128 10.42 -3.21 -8.50
N ASN A 129 11.04 -3.20 -9.68
CA ASN A 129 12.46 -2.88 -9.83
C ASN A 129 12.74 -1.43 -9.48
N ALA A 130 11.85 -0.49 -9.85
CA ALA A 130 11.99 0.91 -9.44
C ALA A 130 12.01 1.05 -7.90
N PHE A 131 11.18 0.30 -7.16
CA PHE A 131 11.25 0.29 -5.70
C PHE A 131 12.49 -0.42 -5.16
N ALA A 132 12.92 -1.53 -5.78
CA ALA A 132 14.11 -2.27 -5.39
C ALA A 132 15.41 -1.47 -5.59
N GLU A 133 15.43 -0.57 -6.57
CA GLU A 133 16.55 0.33 -6.86
C GLU A 133 16.66 1.51 -5.88
N LEU A 134 15.61 1.79 -5.10
CA LEU A 134 15.68 2.81 -4.05
C LEU A 134 16.57 2.33 -2.91
N GLU A 135 17.68 3.04 -2.69
CA GLU A 135 18.61 2.72 -1.62
C GLU A 135 17.95 2.93 -0.25
N ILE A 136 17.84 1.85 0.53
CA ILE A 136 17.39 1.90 1.91
C ILE A 136 18.55 2.39 2.77
N LYS A 137 18.46 3.65 3.23
CA LYS A 137 19.49 4.26 4.10
C LYS A 137 19.43 3.73 5.53
N GLU A 138 18.23 3.65 6.09
CA GLU A 138 17.96 3.14 7.43
C GLU A 138 16.49 2.74 7.56
N PHE A 139 16.22 1.81 8.47
CA PHE A 139 14.87 1.51 8.93
C PHE A 139 14.61 2.27 10.22
N LEU A 140 13.60 3.15 10.21
CA LEU A 140 13.26 3.99 11.36
C LEU A 140 12.39 3.27 12.42
N GLY A 141 11.88 2.09 12.09
CA GLY A 141 11.02 1.29 12.96
C GLY A 141 9.95 0.55 12.18
N GLY A 142 9.12 -0.20 12.90
CA GLY A 142 7.96 -0.91 12.37
C GLY A 142 6.84 -0.97 13.41
N SER A 143 5.62 -1.23 12.94
CA SER A 143 4.46 -1.37 13.81
C SER A 143 3.49 -2.41 13.27
N LEU A 144 2.78 -3.08 14.19
CA LEU A 144 1.62 -3.89 13.89
C LEU A 144 0.43 -3.30 14.64
N THR A 145 -0.55 -2.79 13.89
CA THR A 145 -1.76 -2.21 14.43
C THR A 145 -2.97 -3.02 13.97
N ARG A 146 -3.84 -3.40 14.91
CA ARG A 146 -5.14 -3.98 14.60
C ARG A 146 -6.22 -2.98 14.93
N SER A 147 -7.13 -2.77 14.00
CA SER A 147 -8.26 -1.86 14.17
C SER A 147 -9.52 -2.42 13.53
N VAL A 148 -10.67 -1.92 13.99
CA VAL A 148 -11.98 -2.24 13.42
C VAL A 148 -12.65 -0.95 12.96
N GLY A 149 -13.33 -1.01 11.83
CA GLY A 149 -13.91 0.17 11.16
C GLY A 149 -12.89 0.84 10.24
N GLY A 150 -13.24 2.02 9.73
CA GLY A 150 -12.42 2.74 8.77
C GLY A 150 -13.13 3.96 8.22
N SER A 151 -12.54 4.59 7.21
CA SER A 151 -13.20 5.58 6.38
C SER A 151 -14.02 4.88 5.31
N ASP A 152 -15.18 5.45 4.96
CA ASP A 152 -15.96 5.04 3.79
C ASP A 152 -15.49 5.74 2.50
N ILE A 153 -14.40 6.53 2.59
CA ILE A 153 -13.72 7.23 1.50
C ILE A 153 -14.65 8.12 0.65
N SER A 154 -15.82 8.48 1.16
CA SER A 154 -16.84 9.30 0.48
C SER A 154 -16.41 10.75 0.21
N GLU A 155 -15.34 11.21 0.86
CA GLU A 155 -14.77 12.56 0.67
C GLU A 155 -13.77 12.66 -0.48
N GLN A 156 -13.56 11.56 -1.22
CA GLN A 156 -12.69 11.55 -2.37
C GLN A 156 -13.10 12.64 -3.35
N ARG A 157 -12.15 13.51 -3.72
CA ARG A 157 -12.42 14.62 -4.62
C ARG A 157 -11.27 14.94 -5.55
N ILE A 158 -11.60 15.50 -6.70
CA ILE A 158 -10.65 16.07 -7.67
C ILE A 158 -10.07 17.36 -7.07
N LEU A 159 -8.76 17.58 -7.26
CA LEU A 159 -8.09 18.76 -6.70
C LEU A 159 -8.19 20.03 -7.57
N TYR A 160 -8.38 19.89 -8.88
CA TYR A 160 -8.55 21.00 -9.84
C TYR A 160 -9.01 20.47 -11.20
#